data_AF-A0A3B0Y1M6-F1
#
_entry.id   AF-A0A3B0Y1M6-F1
#
_cell.length_a   1.000
_cell.length_b   1.000
_cell.length_c   1.000
_cell.angle_alpha   90.00
_cell.angle_beta   90.00
_cell.angle_gamma   90.00
#
_symmetry.space_group_name_H-M   'P 1'
#
loop_
_entity.id
_entity.type
_entity.pdbx_description
1 polymer ?
#
loop_
_entity_poly.entity_id
_entity_poly.type
_entity_poly.pdbx_seq_one_letter_code
_entity_poly.pdbx_strand_id
1 'polypeptide(L)'
;MKKNTGYKKLYSGYNGSGRDVYVINSSYDTFKHILKEYRNNYDMTSIMRKVVSLNANPLQGKGTNPAGDICTSKSGNISMQYSLHNGAVYISYMQISKPEVNKGFGLYPVIFDKRENIWVPERDSVVTIDKKQQWKSKAGKAHYAAVAGRFDSKDDAGHLLSEHLIGAYTKSDYLTSSDAEADFSMFWLEKGQHKSAEAAQSLASIMQQNSFSDLPVNWLVHDVATDTFKAAVKIFKTTPQAKKASEAAAYSQNVYFSNPNTSSKKALEKLCIEAGLGFVGLNTNNRDLRRFSTFKNAGMEISKTASIAVSVGGASGLTVAAKTMGAGAMEKVINNGFAAMLSGNHIALVASIVATGFIAVGVFNKSKTVTASMHCTFGKGNQKWYTSDDELLA
;
A
#
# COMPACT_ATOMS: atom_id res chain seq x y z
N MET A 1 -23.86 -46.92 -13.27
CA MET A 1 -24.58 -45.75 -12.72
C MET A 1 -23.58 -44.71 -12.22
N LYS A 2 -23.44 -43.56 -12.89
CA LYS A 2 -22.64 -42.44 -12.35
C LYS A 2 -23.41 -41.84 -11.18
N LYS A 3 -22.92 -42.03 -9.95
CA LYS A 3 -23.47 -41.36 -8.75
C LYS A 3 -23.47 -39.86 -9.02
N ASN A 4 -24.66 -39.28 -9.15
CA ASN A 4 -24.84 -37.84 -9.28
C ASN A 4 -24.59 -37.27 -7.88
N THR A 5 -23.35 -36.87 -7.60
CA THR A 5 -22.87 -36.50 -6.26
C THR A 5 -23.50 -35.21 -5.73
N GLY A 6 -24.47 -34.60 -6.44
CA GLY A 6 -25.03 -33.29 -6.12
C GLY A 6 -24.09 -32.12 -6.47
N TYR A 7 -22.86 -32.42 -6.90
CA TYR A 7 -21.80 -31.46 -7.18
C TYR A 7 -21.21 -31.66 -8.57
N LYS A 8 -20.80 -30.56 -9.21
CA LYS A 8 -20.08 -30.54 -10.48
C LYS A 8 -18.71 -29.89 -10.32
N LYS A 9 -17.71 -30.44 -11.01
CA LYS A 9 -16.35 -29.91 -11.04
C LYS A 9 -16.36 -28.54 -11.71
N LEU A 10 -15.98 -27.51 -10.97
CA LEU A 10 -15.88 -26.14 -11.46
C LEU A 10 -14.46 -25.82 -11.93
N TYR A 11 -13.47 -26.13 -11.09
CA TYR A 11 -12.11 -25.67 -11.26
C TYR A 11 -11.10 -26.74 -10.88
N SER A 12 -10.00 -26.80 -11.62
CA SER A 12 -8.87 -27.70 -11.42
C SER A 12 -7.61 -26.87 -11.61
N GLY A 13 -6.61 -27.05 -10.76
CA GLY A 13 -5.37 -26.28 -10.87
C GLY A 13 -4.63 -26.59 -12.17
N TYR A 14 -3.78 -25.66 -12.61
CA TYR A 14 -2.97 -25.85 -13.82
C TYR A 14 -1.93 -26.96 -13.57
N ASN A 15 -1.81 -27.93 -14.48
CA ASN A 15 -0.90 -29.08 -14.41
C ASN A 15 -1.05 -29.98 -13.16
N GLY A 16 -2.25 -30.11 -12.59
CA GLY A 16 -2.50 -31.01 -11.45
C GLY A 16 -1.95 -30.52 -10.11
N SER A 17 -1.42 -29.29 -10.05
CA SER A 17 -1.04 -28.64 -8.80
C SER A 17 -2.28 -28.00 -8.14
N GLY A 18 -2.66 -28.48 -6.95
CA GLY A 18 -3.83 -28.01 -6.22
C GLY A 18 -5.02 -28.98 -6.24
N ARG A 19 -6.07 -28.65 -5.48
CA ARG A 19 -7.21 -29.53 -5.22
C ARG A 19 -8.39 -29.19 -6.12
N ASP A 20 -9.03 -30.19 -6.71
CA ASP A 20 -10.23 -29.96 -7.50
C ASP A 20 -11.32 -29.25 -6.66
N VAL A 21 -11.96 -28.25 -7.26
CA VAL A 21 -13.05 -27.50 -6.63
C VAL A 21 -14.36 -27.84 -7.34
N TYR A 22 -15.32 -28.28 -6.53
CA TYR A 22 -16.66 -28.64 -6.92
C TYR A 22 -17.67 -27.65 -6.32
N VAL A 23 -18.76 -27.40 -7.05
CA VAL A 23 -19.89 -26.58 -6.59
C VAL A 23 -21.19 -27.37 -6.71
N ILE A 24 -22.20 -27.04 -5.91
CA ILE A 24 -23.52 -27.68 -6.01
C ILE A 24 -24.07 -27.52 -7.43
N ASN A 25 -24.70 -28.58 -7.95
CA ASN A 25 -25.26 -28.64 -9.29
C ASN A 25 -26.16 -27.46 -9.65
N SER A 26 -26.99 -26.99 -8.70
CA SER A 26 -27.91 -25.85 -8.89
C SER A 26 -27.19 -24.53 -9.11
N SER A 27 -25.96 -24.37 -8.62
CA SER A 27 -25.15 -23.15 -8.78
C SER A 27 -24.12 -23.27 -9.90
N TYR A 28 -24.02 -24.42 -10.58
CA TYR A 28 -22.95 -24.68 -11.54
C TYR A 28 -22.96 -23.71 -12.73
N ASP A 29 -24.13 -23.39 -13.28
CA ASP A 29 -24.23 -22.46 -14.40
C ASP A 29 -23.87 -21.02 -13.99
N THR A 30 -24.25 -20.60 -12.77
CA THR A 30 -23.81 -19.33 -12.18
C THR A 30 -22.29 -19.27 -12.07
N PHE A 31 -21.65 -20.32 -11.52
CA PHE A 31 -20.20 -20.36 -11.41
C PHE A 31 -19.48 -20.48 -12.76
N LYS A 32 -20.07 -21.13 -13.77
CA LYS A 32 -19.55 -21.09 -15.15
C LYS A 32 -19.61 -19.69 -15.75
N HIS A 33 -20.70 -18.96 -15.51
CA HIS A 33 -20.81 -17.57 -15.94
C HIS A 33 -19.75 -16.69 -15.26
N ILE A 34 -19.59 -16.83 -13.94
CA ILE A 34 -18.53 -16.17 -13.17
C ILE A 34 -17.15 -16.51 -13.77
N LEU A 35 -16.86 -17.79 -14.04
CA LEU A 35 -15.59 -18.22 -14.63
C LEU A 35 -15.33 -17.61 -16.01
N LYS A 36 -16.37 -17.26 -16.76
CA LYS A 36 -16.28 -16.60 -18.07
C LYS A 36 -16.07 -15.09 -17.95
N GLU A 37 -16.85 -14.43 -17.09
CA GLU A 37 -16.98 -12.96 -17.07
C GLU A 37 -16.17 -12.28 -15.97
N TYR A 38 -15.57 -13.03 -15.03
CA TYR A 38 -15.00 -12.43 -13.82
C TYR A 38 -14.00 -11.30 -14.05
N ARG A 39 -13.27 -11.32 -15.18
CA ARG A 39 -12.23 -10.33 -15.52
C ARG A 39 -12.75 -8.90 -15.55
N ASN A 40 -14.04 -8.71 -15.85
CA ASN A 40 -14.65 -7.40 -16.04
C ASN A 40 -15.52 -6.97 -14.85
N ASN A 41 -15.58 -7.76 -13.77
CA ASN A 41 -16.48 -7.51 -12.65
C ASN A 41 -15.79 -7.77 -11.30
N TYR A 42 -15.92 -6.80 -10.37
CA TYR A 42 -15.24 -6.86 -9.09
C TYR A 42 -15.67 -8.00 -8.19
N ASP A 43 -16.98 -8.19 -8.03
CA ASP A 43 -17.52 -9.25 -7.18
C ASP A 43 -17.15 -10.61 -7.74
N MET A 44 -17.28 -10.80 -9.06
CA MET A 44 -16.91 -12.04 -9.72
C MET A 44 -15.42 -12.33 -9.65
N THR A 45 -14.56 -11.32 -9.80
CA THR A 45 -13.10 -11.45 -9.60
C THR A 45 -12.80 -11.92 -8.18
N SER A 46 -13.45 -11.31 -7.19
CA SER A 46 -13.24 -11.63 -5.79
C SER A 46 -13.73 -13.05 -5.45
N ILE A 47 -14.85 -13.48 -6.03
CA ILE A 47 -15.35 -14.86 -5.96
C ILE A 47 -14.34 -15.83 -6.56
N MET A 48 -13.85 -15.56 -7.79
CA MET A 48 -12.91 -16.45 -8.46
C MET A 48 -11.57 -16.54 -7.73
N ARG A 49 -11.07 -15.45 -7.16
CA ARG A 49 -9.86 -15.50 -6.32
C ARG A 49 -10.08 -16.42 -5.13
N LYS A 50 -11.27 -16.41 -4.53
CA LYS A 50 -11.58 -17.30 -3.41
C LYS A 50 -11.60 -18.76 -3.83
N VAL A 51 -12.22 -19.07 -4.98
CA VAL A 51 -12.19 -20.41 -5.59
C VAL A 51 -10.75 -20.89 -5.82
N VAL A 52 -9.91 -20.05 -6.42
CA VAL A 52 -8.48 -20.36 -6.65
C VAL A 52 -7.71 -20.52 -5.35
N SER A 53 -8.00 -19.68 -4.36
CA SER A 53 -7.35 -19.76 -3.06
C SER A 53 -7.71 -21.06 -2.33
N LEU A 54 -8.97 -21.52 -2.42
CA LEU A 54 -9.38 -22.81 -1.87
C LEU A 54 -8.76 -23.99 -2.63
N ASN A 55 -8.60 -23.88 -3.95
CA ASN A 55 -7.87 -24.85 -4.75
C ASN A 55 -6.41 -25.00 -4.28
N ALA A 56 -5.72 -23.89 -4.00
CA ALA A 56 -4.33 -23.88 -3.58
C ALA A 56 -4.15 -24.26 -2.09
N ASN A 57 -4.96 -23.69 -1.20
CA ASN A 57 -4.89 -23.91 0.24
C ASN A 57 -6.31 -23.93 0.85
N PRO A 58 -6.93 -25.11 0.98
CA PRO A 58 -8.26 -25.22 1.58
C PRO A 58 -8.23 -25.17 3.12
N LEU A 59 -7.07 -25.14 3.77
CA LEU A 59 -6.97 -25.10 5.23
C LEU A 59 -7.04 -23.68 5.79
N GLN A 60 -7.23 -22.68 4.93
CA GLN A 60 -7.38 -21.27 5.33
C GLN A 60 -8.74 -20.92 5.98
N GLY A 61 -9.74 -21.79 5.84
CA GLY A 61 -11.07 -21.57 6.42
C GLY A 61 -11.12 -21.98 7.88
N LYS A 62 -12.02 -21.36 8.64
CA LYS A 62 -12.30 -21.75 10.02
C LYS A 62 -13.36 -22.84 10.03
N GLY A 63 -13.14 -23.91 10.80
CA GLY A 63 -14.15 -24.92 11.08
C GLY A 63 -15.38 -24.25 11.71
N THR A 64 -16.57 -24.60 11.23
CA THR A 64 -17.85 -24.04 11.68
C THR A 64 -18.70 -25.01 12.46
N ASN A 65 -18.24 -26.25 12.59
CA ASN A 65 -18.85 -27.26 13.43
C ASN A 65 -17.77 -28.01 14.24
N PRO A 66 -18.16 -28.71 15.31
CA PRO A 66 -17.21 -29.40 16.20
C PRO A 66 -16.36 -30.47 15.50
N ALA A 67 -16.86 -31.05 14.42
CA ALA A 67 -16.16 -32.04 13.61
C ALA A 67 -15.13 -31.42 12.63
N GLY A 68 -15.20 -30.11 12.37
CA GLY A 68 -14.26 -29.38 11.51
C GLY A 68 -14.31 -29.75 10.03
N ASP A 69 -15.30 -30.52 9.60
CA ASP A 69 -15.51 -30.96 8.21
C ASP A 69 -16.25 -29.92 7.36
N ILE A 70 -16.94 -28.95 7.99
CA ILE A 70 -17.49 -27.76 7.32
C ILE A 70 -16.64 -26.55 7.70
N CYS A 71 -15.98 -25.99 6.70
CA CYS A 71 -15.16 -24.80 6.82
C CYS A 71 -15.86 -23.60 6.22
N THR A 72 -15.72 -22.44 6.86
CA THR A 72 -16.10 -21.16 6.25
C THR A 72 -14.86 -20.35 5.94
N SER A 73 -14.80 -19.89 4.70
CA SER A 73 -13.77 -18.99 4.22
C SER A 73 -14.38 -17.63 3.91
N LYS A 74 -14.04 -16.62 4.71
CA LYS A 74 -14.47 -15.23 4.50
C LYS A 74 -13.36 -14.41 3.84
N SER A 75 -13.73 -13.44 3.01
CA SER A 75 -12.83 -12.43 2.42
C SER A 75 -13.71 -11.28 1.93
N GLY A 76 -13.54 -10.10 2.52
CA GLY A 76 -14.41 -8.95 2.24
C GLY A 76 -15.89 -9.29 2.44
N ASN A 77 -16.71 -8.98 1.44
CA ASN A 77 -18.15 -9.23 1.41
C ASN A 77 -18.53 -10.66 0.96
N ILE A 78 -17.56 -11.54 0.75
CA ILE A 78 -17.80 -12.91 0.26
C ILE A 78 -17.50 -13.91 1.38
N SER A 79 -18.48 -14.78 1.63
CA SER A 79 -18.36 -15.93 2.52
C SER A 79 -18.67 -17.20 1.73
N MET A 80 -17.73 -18.15 1.72
CA MET A 80 -17.92 -19.47 1.14
C MET A 80 -17.87 -20.53 2.22
N GLN A 81 -18.93 -21.31 2.37
CA GLN A 81 -18.91 -22.55 3.13
C GLN A 81 -18.52 -23.70 2.20
N TYR A 82 -17.62 -24.55 2.68
CA TYR A 82 -17.12 -25.67 1.92
C TYR A 82 -16.71 -26.82 2.84
N SER A 83 -16.67 -28.03 2.30
CA SER A 83 -16.10 -29.20 2.95
C SER A 83 -14.94 -29.78 2.15
N LEU A 84 -14.15 -30.63 2.80
CA LEU A 84 -13.06 -31.37 2.17
C LEU A 84 -13.38 -32.85 2.15
N HIS A 85 -13.46 -33.43 0.94
CA HIS A 85 -13.63 -34.87 0.77
C HIS A 85 -12.65 -35.41 -0.27
N ASN A 86 -11.93 -36.48 0.07
CA ASN A 86 -10.94 -37.13 -0.80
C ASN A 86 -9.95 -36.16 -1.45
N GLY A 87 -9.50 -35.18 -0.67
CA GLY A 87 -8.57 -34.18 -1.14
C GLY A 87 -9.19 -33.02 -1.92
N ALA A 88 -10.44 -33.11 -2.39
CA ALA A 88 -11.14 -32.07 -3.13
C ALA A 88 -11.95 -31.12 -2.25
N VAL A 89 -12.23 -29.92 -2.77
CA VAL A 89 -13.04 -28.88 -2.13
C VAL A 89 -14.46 -28.93 -2.68
N TYR A 90 -15.46 -28.90 -1.80
CA TYR A 90 -16.87 -28.89 -2.17
C TYR A 90 -17.54 -27.65 -1.59
N ILE A 91 -17.79 -26.64 -2.44
CA ILE A 91 -18.45 -25.39 -2.03
C ILE A 91 -19.95 -25.65 -1.97
N SER A 92 -20.50 -25.60 -0.76
CA SER A 92 -21.91 -25.88 -0.47
C SER A 92 -22.75 -24.61 -0.43
N TYR A 93 -22.19 -23.50 -0.01
CA TYR A 93 -22.93 -22.24 0.11
C TYR A 93 -22.01 -21.05 -0.15
N MET A 94 -22.52 -20.07 -0.88
CA MET A 94 -21.86 -18.79 -1.09
C MET A 94 -22.83 -17.68 -0.73
N GLN A 95 -22.36 -16.77 0.10
CA GLN A 95 -23.06 -15.54 0.44
C GLN A 95 -22.21 -14.36 0.00
N ILE A 96 -22.86 -13.45 -0.72
CA ILE A 96 -22.34 -12.12 -1.00
C ILE A 96 -23.17 -11.18 -0.13
N SER A 97 -22.62 -10.74 0.99
CA SER A 97 -23.21 -9.60 1.69
C SER A 97 -23.09 -8.38 0.80
N LYS A 98 -24.01 -7.40 0.95
CA LYS A 98 -23.71 -6.06 0.43
C LYS A 98 -22.30 -5.71 0.90
N PRO A 99 -21.43 -5.14 0.04
CA PRO A 99 -20.18 -4.62 0.53
C PRO A 99 -20.55 -3.70 1.69
N GLU A 100 -20.23 -4.12 2.92
CA GLU A 100 -20.11 -3.15 3.99
C GLU A 100 -19.08 -2.19 3.42
N VAL A 101 -19.51 -0.95 3.15
CA VAL A 101 -18.60 0.15 2.88
C VAL A 101 -17.65 0.11 4.05
N ASN A 102 -16.48 -0.49 3.81
CA ASN A 102 -15.63 -0.91 4.90
C ASN A 102 -15.09 0.38 5.45
N LYS A 103 -15.58 0.79 6.62
CA LYS A 103 -15.41 2.17 7.10
C LYS A 103 -13.93 2.57 7.16
N GLY A 104 -13.02 1.60 7.20
CA GLY A 104 -11.58 1.79 7.21
C GLY A 104 -10.83 1.90 5.88
N PHE A 105 -11.37 1.50 4.72
CA PHE A 105 -10.63 1.61 3.44
C PHE A 105 -11.54 1.50 2.20
N GLY A 106 -11.10 2.04 1.07
CA GLY A 106 -11.84 1.93 -0.21
C GLY A 106 -11.21 2.68 -1.37
N LEU A 107 -11.71 2.45 -2.58
CA LEU A 107 -11.34 3.22 -3.76
C LEU A 107 -12.32 4.38 -3.91
N TYR A 108 -11.83 5.60 -4.01
CA TYR A 108 -12.63 6.82 -4.15
C TYR A 108 -12.20 7.54 -5.42
N PRO A 109 -13.13 7.89 -6.32
CA PRO A 109 -12.86 8.85 -7.36
C PRO A 109 -12.48 10.19 -6.74
N VAL A 110 -11.49 10.87 -7.30
CA VAL A 110 -11.09 12.22 -6.91
C VAL A 110 -11.28 13.12 -8.11
N ILE A 111 -12.19 14.08 -7.95
CA ILE A 111 -12.64 14.96 -9.03
C ILE A 111 -11.97 16.30 -8.90
N PHE A 112 -11.55 16.87 -10.02
CA PHE A 112 -11.05 18.24 -10.03
C PHE A 112 -12.21 19.24 -10.05
N ASP A 113 -12.42 19.95 -8.94
CA ASP A 113 -13.37 21.04 -8.85
C ASP A 113 -12.76 22.30 -9.49
N LYS A 114 -13.21 22.61 -10.71
CA LYS A 114 -12.76 23.78 -11.47
C LYS A 114 -13.13 25.13 -10.84
N ARG A 115 -14.12 25.17 -9.95
CA ARG A 115 -14.56 26.43 -9.30
C ARG A 115 -13.60 26.82 -8.19
N GLU A 116 -13.27 25.83 -7.38
CA GLU A 116 -12.40 26.00 -6.20
C GLU A 116 -10.93 25.71 -6.54
N ASN A 117 -10.63 25.20 -7.74
CA ASN A 117 -9.29 24.83 -8.21
C ASN A 117 -8.60 23.81 -7.29
N ILE A 118 -9.36 22.79 -6.86
CA ILE A 118 -8.94 21.77 -5.89
C ILE A 118 -9.40 20.37 -6.31
N TRP A 119 -8.71 19.35 -5.82
CA TRP A 119 -9.12 17.95 -5.97
C TRP A 119 -9.93 17.51 -4.76
N VAL A 120 -11.16 17.05 -5.01
CA VAL A 120 -12.09 16.64 -3.96
C VAL A 120 -12.40 15.15 -4.12
N PRO A 121 -12.15 14.31 -3.11
CA PRO A 121 -12.54 12.92 -3.16
C PRO A 121 -14.06 12.80 -3.03
N GLU A 122 -14.65 11.96 -3.86
CA GLU A 122 -16.07 11.63 -3.76
C GLU A 122 -16.41 11.03 -2.39
N ARG A 123 -17.67 11.22 -1.97
CA ARG A 123 -18.13 10.74 -0.66
C ARG A 123 -18.07 9.22 -0.57
N ASP A 124 -18.56 8.55 -1.61
CA ASP A 124 -18.76 7.11 -1.62
C ASP A 124 -17.62 6.39 -2.32
N SER A 125 -17.23 5.24 -1.75
CA SER A 125 -16.25 4.37 -2.38
C SER A 125 -16.86 3.61 -3.55
N VAL A 126 -16.10 3.45 -4.62
CA VAL A 126 -16.42 2.59 -5.76
C VAL A 126 -15.63 1.29 -5.69
N VAL A 127 -16.03 0.30 -6.48
CA VAL A 127 -15.37 -1.01 -6.53
C VAL A 127 -14.43 -1.16 -7.73
N THR A 128 -14.48 -0.24 -8.68
CA THR A 128 -13.72 -0.29 -9.94
C THR A 128 -13.24 1.10 -10.31
N ILE A 129 -12.09 1.17 -10.98
CA ILE A 129 -11.60 2.40 -11.61
C ILE A 129 -12.53 2.78 -12.77
N ASP A 130 -12.93 4.06 -12.85
CA ASP A 130 -13.65 4.57 -14.02
C ASP A 130 -12.68 4.76 -15.18
N LYS A 131 -12.88 3.96 -16.23
CA LYS A 131 -12.06 4.02 -17.44
C LYS A 131 -12.22 5.33 -18.20
N LYS A 132 -13.22 6.17 -17.91
CA LYS A 132 -13.37 7.49 -18.53
C LYS A 132 -12.42 8.53 -17.93
N GLN A 133 -12.00 8.33 -16.68
CA GLN A 133 -11.02 9.18 -16.01
C GLN A 133 -9.64 8.84 -16.55
N GLN A 134 -9.15 9.62 -17.51
CA GLN A 134 -7.88 9.37 -18.17
C GLN A 134 -7.11 10.66 -18.30
N TRP A 135 -5.83 10.61 -17.97
CA TRP A 135 -4.91 11.70 -18.22
C TRP A 135 -4.22 11.42 -19.56
N LYS A 136 -3.93 12.48 -20.30
CA LYS A 136 -3.05 12.34 -21.46
C LYS A 136 -1.61 12.24 -20.97
N SER A 137 -0.90 11.34 -21.60
CA SER A 137 0.49 11.02 -21.33
C SER A 137 1.24 11.02 -22.66
N LYS A 138 2.57 11.17 -22.63
CA LYS A 138 3.38 11.06 -23.86
C LYS A 138 3.25 9.69 -24.53
N ALA A 139 2.90 8.65 -23.75
CA ALA A 139 2.70 7.28 -24.20
C ALA A 139 1.23 6.96 -24.60
N GLY A 140 0.34 7.95 -24.63
CA GLY A 140 -1.09 7.78 -24.90
C GLY A 140 -1.97 8.14 -23.71
N LYS A 141 -3.17 7.56 -23.59
CA LYS A 141 -4.05 7.81 -22.44
C LYS A 141 -3.81 6.78 -21.35
N ALA A 142 -3.79 7.20 -20.09
CA ALA A 142 -3.64 6.31 -18.94
C ALA A 142 -4.52 6.79 -17.78
N HIS A 143 -4.97 5.85 -16.95
CA HIS A 143 -5.58 6.20 -15.68
C HIS A 143 -4.50 6.41 -14.62
N TYR A 144 -4.67 7.40 -13.76
CA TYR A 144 -3.76 7.66 -12.65
C TYR A 144 -4.46 7.31 -11.35
N ALA A 145 -3.79 6.55 -10.50
CA ALA A 145 -4.34 6.13 -9.22
C ALA A 145 -3.30 6.26 -8.11
N ALA A 146 -3.73 6.61 -6.91
CA ALA A 146 -2.88 6.72 -5.74
C ALA A 146 -3.32 5.74 -4.65
N VAL A 147 -2.36 5.13 -3.95
CA VAL A 147 -2.59 4.39 -2.71
C VAL A 147 -2.14 5.28 -1.56
N ALA A 148 -3.12 5.79 -0.82
CA ALA A 148 -2.91 6.83 0.18
C ALA A 148 -2.20 6.28 1.43
N GLY A 149 -1.08 6.92 1.79
CA GLY A 149 -0.32 6.63 3.00
C GLY A 149 -1.00 7.19 4.25
N ARG A 150 -0.23 7.84 5.13
CA ARG A 150 -0.79 8.55 6.27
C ARG A 150 -1.13 9.98 5.90
N PHE A 151 -2.42 10.26 5.90
CA PHE A 151 -2.97 11.62 5.89
C PHE A 151 -3.91 11.78 7.08
N ASP A 152 -4.26 13.02 7.41
CA ASP A 152 -5.17 13.28 8.53
C ASP A 152 -6.62 12.98 8.17
N SER A 153 -6.99 13.24 6.93
CA SER A 153 -8.30 12.92 6.38
C SER A 153 -8.19 12.38 4.95
N LYS A 154 -9.28 11.77 4.48
CA LYS A 154 -9.47 11.40 3.07
C LYS A 154 -9.37 12.64 2.18
N ASP A 155 -9.93 13.77 2.64
CA ASP A 155 -9.93 15.02 1.90
C ASP A 155 -8.50 15.57 1.74
N ASP A 156 -7.71 15.63 2.81
CA ASP A 156 -6.29 16.03 2.73
C ASP A 156 -5.50 15.16 1.75
N ALA A 157 -5.76 13.84 1.77
CA ALA A 157 -5.11 12.93 0.84
C ALA A 157 -5.51 13.21 -0.62
N GLY A 158 -6.78 13.47 -0.89
CA GLY A 158 -7.26 13.82 -2.23
C GLY A 158 -6.60 15.09 -2.78
N HIS A 159 -6.46 16.12 -1.93
CA HIS A 159 -5.82 17.38 -2.30
C HIS A 159 -4.32 17.24 -2.55
N LEU A 160 -3.61 16.54 -1.66
CA LEU A 160 -2.14 16.47 -1.72
C LEU A 160 -1.64 15.43 -2.70
N LEU A 161 -2.34 14.30 -2.90
CA LEU A 161 -1.85 13.23 -3.76
C LEU A 161 -1.83 13.61 -5.26
N SER A 162 -2.61 14.60 -5.69
CA SER A 162 -2.52 15.13 -7.05
C SER A 162 -1.13 15.75 -7.33
N GLU A 163 -0.60 16.54 -6.39
CA GLU A 163 0.75 17.12 -6.47
C GLU A 163 1.82 16.02 -6.55
N HIS A 164 1.65 14.96 -5.74
CA HIS A 164 2.55 13.82 -5.79
C HIS A 164 2.47 13.06 -7.12
N LEU A 165 1.28 12.89 -7.70
CA LEU A 165 1.07 12.24 -9.00
C LEU A 165 1.72 13.05 -10.13
N ILE A 166 1.46 14.35 -10.17
CA ILE A 166 2.06 15.28 -11.13
C ILE A 166 3.59 15.25 -10.98
N GLY A 167 4.10 15.47 -9.78
CA GLY A 167 5.54 15.48 -9.51
C GLY A 167 6.24 14.16 -9.86
N ALA A 168 5.59 13.02 -9.62
CA ALA A 168 6.10 11.69 -9.96
C ALA A 168 6.18 11.47 -11.47
N TYR A 169 5.10 11.74 -12.20
CA TYR A 169 4.97 11.31 -13.58
C TYR A 169 5.31 12.40 -14.61
N THR A 170 5.40 13.68 -14.23
CA THR A 170 6.01 14.72 -15.06
C THR A 170 7.53 14.53 -15.14
N LYS A 171 8.20 14.20 -14.03
CA LYS A 171 9.66 13.94 -14.00
C LYS A 171 10.08 12.72 -14.81
N SER A 172 9.17 11.76 -14.96
CA SER A 172 9.42 10.50 -15.68
C SER A 172 9.00 10.56 -17.15
N ASP A 173 8.66 11.74 -17.69
CA ASP A 173 8.18 11.94 -19.06
C ASP A 173 6.85 11.22 -19.39
N TYR A 174 6.13 10.73 -18.39
CA TYR A 174 4.82 10.11 -18.62
C TYR A 174 3.76 11.19 -18.82
N LEU A 175 3.69 12.24 -17.99
CA LEU A 175 2.67 13.28 -18.09
C LEU A 175 3.06 14.45 -18.99
N THR A 176 2.09 14.97 -19.74
CA THR A 176 2.17 16.28 -20.42
C THR A 176 1.53 17.35 -19.54
N SER A 177 2.11 18.55 -19.52
CA SER A 177 1.68 19.67 -18.65
C SER A 177 0.26 20.19 -18.93
N SER A 178 -0.36 19.81 -20.04
CA SER A 178 -1.68 20.28 -20.49
C SER A 178 -2.89 19.63 -19.80
N ASP A 179 -2.71 18.57 -19.01
CA ASP A 179 -3.81 17.77 -18.45
C ASP A 179 -3.67 17.55 -16.93
N ALA A 180 -2.97 18.46 -16.24
CA ALA A 180 -2.75 18.44 -14.79
C ALA A 180 -4.02 18.76 -13.96
N GLU A 181 -5.21 18.67 -14.56
CA GLU A 181 -6.54 18.98 -13.98
C GLU A 181 -7.52 17.80 -14.18
N ALA A 182 -7.02 16.61 -14.52
CA ALA A 182 -7.86 15.44 -14.74
C ALA A 182 -8.15 14.68 -13.44
N ASP A 183 -9.30 14.03 -13.39
CA ASP A 183 -9.72 13.18 -12.27
C ASP A 183 -8.80 11.96 -12.11
N PHE A 184 -8.64 11.47 -10.88
CA PHE A 184 -7.84 10.29 -10.57
C PHE A 184 -8.54 9.40 -9.54
N SER A 185 -8.08 8.17 -9.36
CA SER A 185 -8.61 7.31 -8.28
C SER A 185 -7.70 7.28 -7.07
N MET A 186 -8.27 7.35 -5.87
CA MET A 186 -7.52 7.22 -4.62
C MET A 186 -7.99 5.99 -3.84
N PHE A 187 -7.10 5.04 -3.63
CA PHE A 187 -7.30 3.97 -2.65
C PHE A 187 -6.94 4.50 -1.25
N TRP A 188 -7.96 4.86 -0.49
CA TRP A 188 -7.87 5.40 0.86
C TRP A 188 -7.79 4.30 1.91
N LEU A 189 -6.96 4.52 2.93
CA LEU A 189 -6.87 3.69 4.13
C LEU A 189 -6.89 4.58 5.37
N GLU A 190 -7.84 4.34 6.27
CA GLU A 190 -7.86 4.95 7.59
C GLU A 190 -6.63 4.55 8.41
N LYS A 191 -6.31 5.38 9.41
CA LYS A 191 -5.20 5.13 10.34
C LYS A 191 -5.36 3.75 10.98
N GLY A 192 -4.33 2.90 10.80
CA GLY A 192 -4.30 1.52 11.33
C GLY A 192 -4.62 0.43 10.30
N GLN A 193 -5.18 0.78 9.13
CA GLN A 193 -5.55 -0.20 8.10
C GLN A 193 -4.42 -0.54 7.12
N HIS A 194 -3.27 0.16 7.17
CA HIS A 194 -2.14 -0.04 6.26
C HIS A 194 -1.49 -1.44 6.30
N LYS A 195 -1.81 -2.25 7.30
CA LYS A 195 -1.38 -3.65 7.42
C LYS A 195 -2.55 -4.65 7.36
N SER A 196 -3.77 -4.20 7.08
CA SER A 196 -4.95 -5.07 6.96
C SER A 196 -4.81 -6.02 5.76
N ALA A 197 -5.10 -7.30 6.01
CA ALA A 197 -5.14 -8.30 4.95
C ALA A 197 -6.31 -8.05 3.98
N GLU A 198 -7.43 -7.56 4.50
CA GLU A 198 -8.63 -7.20 3.74
C GLU A 198 -8.35 -6.03 2.80
N ALA A 199 -7.66 -4.99 3.28
CA ALA A 199 -7.27 -3.85 2.46
C ALA A 199 -6.33 -4.27 1.32
N ALA A 200 -5.35 -5.13 1.62
CA ALA A 200 -4.44 -5.69 0.60
C ALA A 200 -5.19 -6.55 -0.43
N GLN A 201 -6.18 -7.35 -0.01
CA GLN A 201 -7.02 -8.13 -0.91
C GLN A 201 -7.88 -7.24 -1.81
N SER A 202 -8.49 -6.19 -1.25
CA SER A 202 -9.29 -5.23 -2.01
C SER A 202 -8.44 -4.52 -3.07
N LEU A 203 -7.26 -4.03 -2.70
CA LEU A 203 -6.34 -3.40 -3.65
C LEU A 203 -5.88 -4.38 -4.74
N ALA A 204 -5.56 -5.63 -4.38
CA ALA A 204 -5.22 -6.65 -5.35
C ALA A 204 -6.37 -6.93 -6.34
N SER A 205 -7.64 -6.83 -5.92
CA SER A 205 -8.82 -6.99 -6.81
C SER A 205 -8.89 -5.89 -7.85
N ILE A 206 -8.69 -4.65 -7.41
CA ILE A 206 -8.65 -3.50 -8.30
C ILE A 206 -7.48 -3.65 -9.28
N MET A 207 -6.28 -4.04 -8.81
CA MET A 207 -5.13 -4.26 -9.69
C MET A 207 -5.41 -5.34 -10.74
N GLN A 208 -6.03 -6.47 -10.37
CA GLN A 208 -6.34 -7.56 -11.30
C GLN A 208 -7.34 -7.17 -12.39
N GLN A 209 -8.40 -6.45 -12.03
CA GLN A 209 -9.38 -5.96 -13.01
C GLN A 209 -8.72 -5.06 -14.06
N ASN A 210 -7.76 -4.25 -13.63
CA ASN A 210 -7.06 -3.34 -14.52
C ASN A 210 -5.97 -4.03 -15.35
N SER A 211 -5.49 -5.22 -15.00
CA SER A 211 -4.51 -5.96 -15.81
C SER A 211 -5.06 -6.43 -17.15
N PHE A 212 -6.39 -6.54 -17.28
CA PHE A 212 -7.07 -6.92 -18.52
C PHE A 212 -7.69 -5.73 -19.25
N SER A 213 -7.41 -4.51 -18.79
CA SER A 213 -7.88 -3.30 -19.44
C SER A 213 -6.87 -2.86 -20.50
N ASP A 214 -7.37 -2.41 -21.65
CA ASP A 214 -6.55 -1.76 -22.69
C ASP A 214 -6.04 -0.38 -22.25
N LEU A 215 -6.56 0.14 -21.14
CA LEU A 215 -6.15 1.40 -20.52
C LEU A 215 -5.06 1.14 -19.48
N PRO A 216 -3.82 1.64 -19.67
CA PRO A 216 -2.77 1.52 -18.67
C PRO A 216 -3.12 2.25 -17.38
N VAL A 217 -2.64 1.73 -16.24
CA VAL A 217 -2.80 2.36 -14.92
C VAL A 217 -1.44 2.74 -14.33
N ASN A 218 -1.32 4.00 -13.95
CA ASN A 218 -0.15 4.58 -13.32
C ASN A 218 -0.41 4.77 -11.82
N TRP A 219 0.20 3.92 -11.01
CA TRP A 219 0.05 3.85 -9.56
C TRP A 219 1.09 4.70 -8.83
N LEU A 220 0.65 5.68 -8.05
CA LEU A 220 1.46 6.31 -7.01
C LEU A 220 1.22 5.61 -5.67
N VAL A 221 2.28 5.09 -5.06
CA VAL A 221 2.20 4.43 -3.73
C VAL A 221 2.89 5.30 -2.69
N HIS A 222 2.15 5.79 -1.69
CA HIS A 222 2.64 6.81 -0.76
C HIS A 222 2.91 6.29 0.67
N ASP A 223 4.03 6.69 1.27
CA ASP A 223 4.41 6.44 2.68
C ASP A 223 4.16 4.98 3.13
N VAL A 224 3.38 4.81 4.20
CA VAL A 224 3.06 3.51 4.80
C VAL A 224 2.17 2.62 3.93
N ALA A 225 1.48 3.18 2.93
CA ALA A 225 0.71 2.36 2.00
C ALA A 225 1.59 1.44 1.15
N THR A 226 2.91 1.67 1.13
CA THR A 226 3.89 0.72 0.59
C THR A 226 3.73 -0.67 1.19
N ASP A 227 3.37 -0.81 2.47
CA ASP A 227 3.14 -2.11 3.11
C ASP A 227 1.89 -2.80 2.58
N THR A 228 0.78 -2.08 2.45
CA THR A 228 -0.45 -2.59 1.82
C THR A 228 -0.21 -2.98 0.37
N PHE A 229 0.48 -2.13 -0.39
CA PHE A 229 0.79 -2.39 -1.80
C PHE A 229 1.68 -3.63 -1.96
N LYS A 230 2.73 -3.78 -1.14
CA LYS A 230 3.56 -5.00 -1.12
C LYS A 230 2.72 -6.26 -0.87
N ALA A 231 1.79 -6.21 0.09
CA ALA A 231 0.90 -7.33 0.36
C ALA A 231 -0.06 -7.60 -0.81
N ALA A 232 -0.63 -6.55 -1.41
CA ALA A 232 -1.49 -6.64 -2.58
C ALA A 232 -0.76 -7.25 -3.79
N VAL A 233 0.48 -6.81 -4.08
CA VAL A 233 1.30 -7.36 -5.16
C VAL A 233 1.62 -8.84 -4.94
N LYS A 234 1.88 -9.26 -3.70
CA LYS A 234 2.07 -10.69 -3.40
C LYS A 234 0.81 -11.50 -3.74
N ILE A 235 -0.37 -11.01 -3.37
CA ILE A 235 -1.65 -11.64 -3.71
C ILE A 235 -1.85 -11.66 -5.24
N PHE A 236 -1.59 -10.52 -5.88
CA PHE A 236 -1.67 -10.32 -7.32
C PHE A 236 -0.85 -11.36 -8.10
N LYS A 237 0.42 -11.57 -7.71
CA LYS A 237 1.34 -12.55 -8.32
C LYS A 237 0.85 -13.99 -8.26
N THR A 238 0.16 -14.38 -7.19
CA THR A 238 -0.30 -15.76 -6.99
C THR A 238 -1.53 -16.14 -7.80
N THR A 239 -2.19 -15.18 -8.44
CA THR A 239 -3.39 -15.47 -9.22
C THR A 239 -2.98 -16.01 -10.60
N PRO A 240 -3.51 -17.17 -11.06
CA PRO A 240 -3.08 -17.90 -12.26
C PRO A 240 -2.99 -17.09 -13.56
N GLN A 241 -3.65 -15.92 -13.61
CA GLN A 241 -3.67 -15.06 -14.77
C GLN A 241 -2.50 -14.06 -14.86
N ALA A 242 -1.79 -13.78 -13.77
CA ALA A 242 -0.59 -12.94 -13.79
C ALA A 242 0.49 -13.54 -14.71
N LYS A 243 0.56 -14.87 -14.80
CA LYS A 243 1.45 -15.60 -15.71
C LYS A 243 1.08 -15.49 -17.20
N LYS A 244 -0.18 -15.24 -17.55
CA LYS A 244 -0.61 -14.99 -18.95
C LYS A 244 -0.49 -13.52 -19.34
N ALA A 245 -0.69 -12.60 -18.39
CA ALA A 245 -0.46 -11.18 -18.60
C ALA A 245 1.02 -10.87 -18.86
N SER A 246 1.95 -11.58 -18.18
CA SER A 246 3.40 -11.41 -18.37
C SER A 246 3.92 -11.80 -19.76
N GLU A 247 3.16 -12.58 -20.53
CA GLU A 247 3.57 -13.04 -21.87
C GLU A 247 3.00 -12.18 -23.03
N ALA A 248 1.95 -11.39 -22.79
CA ALA A 248 1.25 -10.65 -23.85
C ALA A 248 1.07 -9.14 -23.60
N ALA A 249 1.21 -8.65 -22.36
CA ALA A 249 1.08 -7.23 -22.05
C ALA A 249 2.38 -6.71 -21.41
N ALA A 250 3.21 -6.06 -22.21
CA ALA A 250 4.24 -5.17 -21.68
C ALA A 250 3.56 -4.10 -20.81
N TYR A 251 3.85 -4.10 -19.51
CA TYR A 251 3.64 -3.02 -18.54
C TYR A 251 2.33 -2.20 -18.67
N SER A 252 1.15 -2.86 -18.65
CA SER A 252 -0.13 -2.13 -18.54
C SER A 252 -0.31 -1.44 -17.19
N GLN A 253 0.53 -1.75 -16.20
CA GLN A 253 0.52 -1.09 -14.90
C GLN A 253 1.93 -0.66 -14.51
N ASN A 254 2.08 0.64 -14.25
CA ASN A 254 3.34 1.26 -13.86
C ASN A 254 3.23 1.82 -12.46
N VAL A 255 4.32 1.78 -11.69
CA VAL A 255 4.33 2.13 -10.26
C VAL A 255 5.43 3.13 -9.96
N TYR A 256 5.05 4.21 -9.29
CA TYR A 256 5.95 5.18 -8.68
C TYR A 256 5.77 5.17 -7.16
N PHE A 257 6.87 5.15 -6.41
CA PHE A 257 6.83 5.17 -4.95
C PHE A 257 7.17 6.56 -4.40
N SER A 258 6.25 7.16 -3.65
CA SER A 258 6.48 8.44 -2.98
C SER A 258 6.68 8.21 -1.48
N ASN A 259 7.86 8.58 -0.97
CA ASN A 259 8.26 8.45 0.42
C ASN A 259 8.06 7.03 1.02
N PRO A 260 8.41 5.93 0.30
CA PRO A 260 8.04 4.60 0.74
C PRO A 260 8.59 4.25 2.13
N ASN A 261 7.75 3.63 2.96
CA ASN A 261 8.12 3.19 4.29
C ASN A 261 9.16 2.05 4.25
N THR A 262 10.33 2.29 4.85
CA THR A 262 11.42 1.32 5.15
C THR A 262 11.93 0.42 4.02
N SER A 263 11.49 0.63 2.78
CA SER A 263 11.79 -0.25 1.65
C SER A 263 12.87 0.37 0.76
N SER A 264 13.87 -0.41 0.37
CA SER A 264 14.95 0.07 -0.51
C SER A 264 14.49 0.12 -1.97
N LYS A 265 15.12 0.99 -2.77
CA LYS A 265 14.90 1.08 -4.23
C LYS A 265 14.92 -0.30 -4.89
N LYS A 266 16.01 -1.02 -4.68
CA LYS A 266 16.24 -2.35 -5.26
C LYS A 266 15.16 -3.35 -4.87
N ALA A 267 14.66 -3.32 -3.63
CA ALA A 267 13.61 -4.21 -3.18
C ALA A 267 12.25 -3.90 -3.83
N LEU A 268 11.91 -2.61 -3.99
CA LEU A 268 10.68 -2.17 -4.64
C LEU A 268 10.68 -2.42 -6.15
N GLU A 269 11.80 -2.15 -6.81
CA GLU A 269 12.01 -2.43 -8.22
C GLU A 269 11.89 -3.94 -8.51
N LYS A 270 12.58 -4.78 -7.71
CA LYS A 270 12.47 -6.24 -7.80
C LYS A 270 11.02 -6.73 -7.62
N LEU A 271 10.31 -6.19 -6.62
CA LEU A 271 8.91 -6.53 -6.39
C LEU A 271 8.03 -6.26 -7.61
N CYS A 272 8.21 -5.11 -8.27
CA CYS A 272 7.46 -4.73 -9.46
C CYS A 272 7.78 -5.66 -10.63
N ILE A 273 9.07 -5.86 -10.92
CA ILE A 273 9.53 -6.73 -12.02
C ILE A 273 8.99 -8.15 -11.86
N GLU A 274 9.13 -8.74 -10.67
CA GLU A 274 8.62 -10.09 -10.42
C GLU A 274 7.09 -10.21 -10.53
N ALA A 275 6.37 -9.09 -10.44
CA ALA A 275 4.92 -9.03 -10.61
C ALA A 275 4.48 -8.67 -12.03
N GLY A 276 5.42 -8.41 -12.95
CA GLY A 276 5.10 -7.91 -14.29
C GLY A 276 4.60 -6.45 -14.30
N LEU A 277 4.94 -5.67 -13.27
CA LEU A 277 4.62 -4.25 -13.16
C LEU A 277 5.82 -3.39 -13.59
N GLY A 278 5.57 -2.26 -14.23
CA GLY A 278 6.60 -1.30 -14.61
C GLY A 278 7.06 -0.50 -13.39
N PHE A 279 8.36 -0.49 -13.10
CA PHE A 279 8.92 0.38 -12.07
C PHE A 279 9.32 1.73 -12.68
N VAL A 280 8.61 2.80 -12.35
CA VAL A 280 8.84 4.13 -12.92
C VAL A 280 9.91 4.88 -12.14
N GLY A 281 9.83 4.81 -10.82
CA GLY A 281 10.74 5.56 -9.97
C GLY A 281 10.34 5.59 -8.52
N LEU A 282 11.13 6.35 -7.77
CA LEU A 282 10.84 6.63 -6.38
C LEU A 282 11.29 8.04 -6.04
N ASN A 283 10.50 8.72 -5.21
CA ASN A 283 10.90 9.92 -4.52
C ASN A 283 11.03 9.59 -3.02
N THR A 284 12.08 10.09 -2.38
CA THR A 284 12.28 9.87 -0.96
C THR A 284 12.54 11.18 -0.27
N ASN A 285 11.70 11.46 0.71
CA ASN A 285 11.91 12.49 1.71
C ASN A 285 13.25 12.22 2.41
N ASN A 286 14.21 13.12 2.17
CA ASN A 286 15.55 13.09 2.75
C ASN A 286 15.58 13.59 4.20
N ARG A 287 14.47 14.11 4.71
CA ARG A 287 14.23 14.58 6.08
C ARG A 287 13.46 13.57 6.93
N ASP A 288 12.90 12.49 6.37
CA ASP A 288 12.24 11.42 7.14
C ASP A 288 13.27 10.61 7.94
N LEU A 289 13.24 10.79 9.26
CA LEU A 289 14.11 10.13 10.22
C LEU A 289 13.93 8.62 10.21
N ARG A 290 12.83 8.06 9.66
CA ARG A 290 12.69 6.59 9.48
C ARG A 290 13.74 6.00 8.55
N ARG A 291 14.51 6.83 7.87
CA ARG A 291 15.67 6.43 7.08
C ARG A 291 16.93 6.50 7.93
N PHE A 292 17.72 5.41 7.92
CA PHE A 292 18.94 5.34 8.72
C PHE A 292 19.92 6.46 8.40
N SER A 293 20.08 6.79 7.10
CA SER A 293 20.93 7.89 6.66
C SER A 293 20.48 9.23 7.24
N THR A 294 19.17 9.50 7.25
CA THR A 294 18.61 10.75 7.76
C THR A 294 18.68 10.80 9.28
N PHE A 295 18.35 9.70 9.96
CA PHE A 295 18.51 9.55 11.41
C PHE A 295 19.96 9.77 11.84
N LYS A 296 20.90 9.15 11.14
CA LYS A 296 22.35 9.32 11.37
C LYS A 296 22.79 10.75 11.14
N ASN A 297 22.37 11.38 10.05
CA ASN A 297 22.71 12.78 9.74
C ASN A 297 22.16 13.74 10.80
N ALA A 298 20.90 13.58 11.22
CA ALA A 298 20.32 14.36 12.31
C ALA A 298 21.08 14.14 13.63
N GLY A 299 21.41 12.89 13.96
CA GLY A 299 22.24 12.57 15.13
C GLY A 299 23.63 13.20 15.09
N MET A 300 24.28 13.25 13.92
CA MET A 300 25.57 13.90 13.73
C MET A 300 25.49 15.43 13.85
N GLU A 301 24.45 16.08 13.31
CA GLU A 301 24.25 17.53 13.49
C GLU A 301 24.04 17.91 14.95
N ILE A 302 23.32 17.08 15.70
CA ILE A 302 23.14 17.27 17.15
C ILE A 302 24.49 17.13 17.87
N SER A 303 25.29 16.12 17.53
CA SER A 303 26.62 15.95 18.11
C SER A 303 27.51 17.18 17.89
N LYS A 304 27.49 17.76 16.68
CA LYS A 304 28.22 19.00 16.36
C LYS A 304 27.70 20.20 17.15
N THR A 305 26.39 20.31 17.35
CA THR A 305 25.81 21.45 18.08
C THR A 305 26.02 21.32 19.60
N ALA A 306 25.96 20.10 20.13
CA ALA A 306 26.26 19.80 21.52
C ALA A 306 27.74 20.03 21.87
N SER A 307 28.68 19.74 20.96
CA SER A 307 30.10 20.04 21.17
C SER A 307 30.40 21.55 21.17
N ILE A 308 29.65 22.35 20.41
CA ILE A 308 29.74 23.83 20.40
C ILE A 308 29.16 24.43 21.69
N ALA A 309 28.09 23.85 22.26
CA ALA A 309 27.56 24.30 23.55
C ALA A 309 28.51 24.03 24.74
N VAL A 310 29.46 23.10 24.58
CA VAL A 310 30.48 22.76 25.60
C VAL A 310 31.68 23.72 25.56
N SER A 311 31.96 24.37 24.42
CA SER A 311 33.10 25.31 24.30
C SER A 311 32.79 26.73 24.78
N VAL A 312 31.51 27.10 24.91
CA VAL A 312 31.06 28.40 25.41
C VAL A 312 30.60 28.20 26.86
N GLY A 313 31.53 28.32 27.80
CA GLY A 313 31.31 27.96 29.20
C GLY A 313 30.08 28.63 29.84
N GLY A 314 29.22 27.82 30.45
CA GLY A 314 28.17 28.30 31.36
C GLY A 314 26.78 27.70 31.17
N ALA A 315 26.63 26.38 31.34
CA ALA A 315 25.34 25.78 31.72
C ALA A 315 25.58 24.43 32.41
N SER A 316 25.58 24.46 33.74
CA SER A 316 25.68 23.31 34.63
C SER A 316 24.45 22.41 34.49
N GLY A 317 24.64 21.24 33.89
CA GLY A 317 23.62 20.20 33.71
C GLY A 317 23.77 19.42 32.40
N LEU A 318 24.11 20.12 31.30
CA LEU A 318 24.31 19.52 29.97
C LEU A 318 25.67 18.85 29.77
N THR A 319 26.65 19.18 30.59
CA THR A 319 28.06 18.86 30.35
C THR A 319 28.40 17.39 30.58
N VAL A 320 27.59 16.66 31.36
CA VAL A 320 27.89 15.28 31.75
C VAL A 320 27.51 14.28 30.66
N ALA A 321 26.41 14.48 29.94
CA ALA A 321 25.98 13.58 28.86
C ALA A 321 26.80 13.79 27.57
N ALA A 322 27.21 15.02 27.27
CA ALA A 322 27.96 15.33 26.05
C ALA A 322 29.48 15.05 26.16
N LYS A 323 30.10 15.20 27.35
CA LYS A 323 31.54 14.89 27.54
C LYS A 323 31.86 13.39 27.61
N THR A 324 30.89 12.54 27.95
CA THR A 324 31.13 11.11 28.22
C THR A 324 30.90 10.19 27.03
N MET A 325 30.31 10.69 25.94
CA MET A 325 29.98 9.88 24.77
C MET A 325 31.02 10.09 23.66
N GLY A 326 32.09 9.29 23.68
CA GLY A 326 33.01 9.20 22.54
C GLY A 326 32.29 8.74 21.26
N ALA A 327 32.94 8.89 20.09
CA ALA A 327 32.35 8.59 18.79
C ALA A 327 31.68 7.19 18.71
N GLY A 328 32.29 6.17 19.33
CA GLY A 328 31.73 4.81 19.39
C GLY A 328 30.47 4.65 20.27
N ALA A 329 30.33 5.45 21.33
CA ALA A 329 29.12 5.46 22.16
C ALA A 329 27.94 6.13 21.43
N MET A 330 28.23 7.19 20.67
CA MET A 330 27.23 7.86 19.84
C MET A 330 26.75 6.97 18.70
N GLU A 331 27.66 6.25 18.03
CA GLU A 331 27.30 5.27 17.00
C GLU A 331 26.41 4.16 17.55
N LYS A 332 26.69 3.66 18.76
CA LYS A 332 25.85 2.67 19.44
C LYS A 332 24.45 3.20 19.78
N VAL A 333 24.34 4.46 20.22
CA VAL A 333 23.03 5.10 20.47
C VAL A 333 22.27 5.36 19.17
N ILE A 334 22.95 5.76 18.10
CA ILE A 334 22.34 5.93 16.78
C ILE A 334 21.79 4.59 16.26
N ASN A 335 22.60 3.54 16.32
CA ASN A 335 22.20 2.22 15.83
C ASN A 335 21.06 1.61 16.67
N ASN A 336 21.15 1.71 18.00
CA ASN A 336 20.10 1.20 18.90
C ASN A 336 18.81 2.02 18.80
N GLY A 337 18.91 3.34 18.69
CA GLY A 337 17.77 4.24 18.51
C GLY A 337 17.06 4.00 17.18
N PHE A 338 17.81 3.78 16.10
CA PHE A 338 17.25 3.44 14.81
C PHE A 338 16.56 2.07 14.80
N ALA A 339 17.18 1.05 15.40
CA ALA A 339 16.56 -0.27 15.55
C ALA A 339 15.24 -0.22 16.34
N ALA A 340 15.18 0.60 17.40
CA ALA A 340 13.96 0.83 18.18
C ALA A 340 12.85 1.55 17.37
N MET A 341 13.23 2.45 16.45
CA MET A 341 12.28 3.15 15.57
C MET A 341 11.63 2.22 14.54
N LEU A 342 12.38 1.23 14.04
CA LEU A 342 11.88 0.28 13.05
C LEU A 342 10.98 -0.82 13.65
N SER A 343 11.09 -1.10 14.95
CA SER A 343 10.38 -2.22 15.60
C SER A 343 8.88 -1.95 15.86
N GLY A 344 8.39 -0.73 15.59
CA GLY A 344 6.97 -0.39 15.65
C GLY A 344 6.33 -0.38 17.04
N ASN A 345 7.03 -0.83 18.08
CA ASN A 345 6.44 -1.01 19.42
C ASN A 345 6.61 0.15 20.38
N HIS A 346 7.41 1.18 20.10
CA HIS A 346 7.45 2.36 20.95
C HIS A 346 7.79 3.62 20.14
N ILE A 347 6.83 4.13 19.36
CA ILE A 347 6.91 5.50 18.82
C ILE A 347 7.17 6.49 19.97
N ALA A 348 6.62 6.25 21.16
CA ALA A 348 6.85 7.05 22.36
C ALA A 348 8.29 6.97 22.92
N LEU A 349 8.96 5.80 22.86
CA LEU A 349 10.33 5.64 23.39
C LEU A 349 11.38 6.16 22.40
N VAL A 350 11.09 6.13 21.11
CA VAL A 350 11.97 6.71 20.07
C VAL A 350 11.74 8.21 19.99
N ALA A 351 10.48 8.65 20.03
CA ALA A 351 10.17 10.06 20.23
C ALA A 351 10.75 10.56 21.55
N SER A 352 10.92 9.74 22.60
CA SER A 352 11.64 10.15 23.81
C SER A 352 13.17 10.07 23.67
N ILE A 353 13.79 9.13 22.97
CA ILE A 353 15.26 9.16 22.75
C ILE A 353 15.65 10.37 21.88
N VAL A 354 14.83 10.63 20.85
CA VAL A 354 14.93 11.80 19.99
C VAL A 354 14.54 13.05 20.81
N ALA A 355 13.37 13.15 21.44
CA ALA A 355 13.01 14.34 22.24
C ALA A 355 13.93 14.58 23.45
N THR A 356 14.44 13.57 24.15
CA THR A 356 15.32 13.76 25.31
C THR A 356 16.72 14.21 24.87
N GLY A 357 17.21 13.74 23.71
CA GLY A 357 18.43 14.29 23.10
C GLY A 357 18.24 15.64 22.41
N PHE A 358 17.04 15.93 21.89
CA PHE A 358 16.76 17.10 21.05
C PHE A 358 16.20 18.30 21.87
N ILE A 359 15.44 18.05 22.94
CA ILE A 359 14.93 19.05 23.90
C ILE A 359 16.05 19.49 24.84
N ALA A 360 16.92 18.59 25.29
CA ALA A 360 18.01 18.92 26.19
C ALA A 360 19.01 19.93 25.59
N VAL A 361 19.14 20.04 24.26
CA VAL A 361 20.16 20.88 23.61
C VAL A 361 19.60 22.20 23.04
N GLY A 362 18.29 22.49 23.16
CA GLY A 362 17.70 23.70 22.56
C GLY A 362 17.89 23.79 21.03
N VAL A 363 18.20 22.65 20.38
CA VAL A 363 18.57 22.54 18.96
C VAL A 363 17.37 22.74 18.04
N PHE A 364 16.15 22.44 18.50
CA PHE A 364 14.93 22.69 17.74
C PHE A 364 14.79 24.14 17.26
N ASN A 365 15.21 25.11 18.07
CA ASN A 365 15.15 26.52 17.70
C ASN A 365 16.37 26.98 16.88
N LYS A 366 17.41 26.14 16.74
CA LYS A 366 18.69 26.50 16.11
C LYS A 366 19.02 25.72 14.82
N SER A 367 18.38 24.57 14.58
CA SER A 367 18.57 23.78 13.35
C SER A 367 17.25 23.59 12.60
N LYS A 368 17.10 24.31 11.48
CA LYS A 368 16.00 24.12 10.52
C LYS A 368 15.92 22.68 10.03
N THR A 369 17.07 22.03 9.79
CA THR A 369 17.16 20.62 9.36
C THR A 369 16.51 19.65 10.35
N VAL A 370 16.81 19.80 11.64
CA VAL A 370 16.28 18.93 12.70
C VAL A 370 14.77 19.13 12.83
N THR A 371 14.31 20.37 12.80
CA THR A 371 12.88 20.71 12.86
C THR A 371 12.12 20.19 11.64
N ALA A 372 12.68 20.38 10.44
CA ALA A 372 12.15 19.81 9.20
C ALA A 372 12.07 18.28 9.28
N SER A 373 13.11 17.63 9.78
CA SER A 373 13.15 16.17 9.95
C SER A 373 12.09 15.64 10.91
N MET A 374 11.86 16.34 12.01
CA MET A 374 10.81 15.98 12.98
C MET A 374 9.42 16.20 12.39
N HIS A 375 9.22 17.31 11.68
CA HIS A 375 7.98 17.61 10.99
C HIS A 375 7.66 16.58 9.89
N CYS A 376 8.67 16.08 9.17
CA CYS A 376 8.52 15.00 8.19
C CYS A 376 8.15 13.66 8.84
N THR A 377 8.83 13.33 9.93
CA THR A 377 8.77 11.99 10.52
C THR A 377 7.54 11.79 11.40
N PHE A 378 7.18 12.81 12.19
CA PHE A 378 6.15 12.71 13.22
C PHE A 378 4.99 13.68 12.98
N GLY A 379 5.21 14.71 12.16
CA GLY A 379 4.18 15.67 11.77
C GLY A 379 3.63 15.41 10.37
N LYS A 380 3.18 16.49 9.72
CA LYS A 380 2.54 16.44 8.40
C LYS A 380 3.53 16.59 7.24
N GLY A 381 4.82 16.77 7.49
CA GLY A 381 5.81 17.02 6.44
C GLY A 381 5.92 15.89 5.42
N ASN A 382 5.66 14.63 5.81
CA ASN A 382 5.64 13.51 4.87
C ASN A 382 4.43 13.52 3.91
N GLN A 383 3.39 14.30 4.19
CA GLN A 383 2.17 14.42 3.37
C GLN A 383 2.37 15.37 2.18
N LYS A 384 3.38 16.25 2.21
CA LYS A 384 3.67 17.21 1.15
C LYS A 384 4.63 16.64 0.11
N TRP A 385 4.46 17.06 -1.15
CA TRP A 385 5.46 16.87 -2.19
C TRP A 385 6.40 18.08 -2.18
N TYR A 386 7.52 17.98 -1.49
CA TYR A 386 8.46 19.09 -1.37
C TYR A 386 9.79 18.75 -2.03
N THR A 387 10.45 19.79 -2.53
CA THR A 387 11.77 19.73 -3.16
C THR A 387 12.82 20.54 -2.41
N SER A 388 12.42 21.36 -1.44
CA SER A 388 13.30 22.17 -0.60
C SER A 388 12.85 22.26 0.86
N ASP A 389 13.78 22.54 1.79
CA ASP A 389 13.45 22.64 3.23
C ASP A 389 12.56 23.86 3.55
N ASP A 390 12.65 24.93 2.76
CA ASP A 390 11.84 26.13 2.95
C ASP A 390 10.35 25.87 2.59
N GLU A 391 10.07 25.03 1.59
CA GLU A 391 8.71 24.54 1.28
C GLU A 391 8.11 23.68 2.41
N LEU A 392 8.96 23.02 3.19
CA LEU A 392 8.52 22.12 4.25
C LEU A 392 8.19 22.84 5.57
N LEU A 393 8.81 23.99 5.79
CA LEU A 393 8.69 24.79 7.02
C LEU A 393 7.83 26.04 6.86
N ALA A 394 7.40 26.36 5.63
CA ALA A 394 6.30 27.28 5.34
C ALA A 394 4.94 26.61 5.63
#